data_AF-Q2UDK3-F1
#
_entry.id   AF-Q2UDK3-F1
#
_cell.length_a   1.000
_cell.length_b   1.000
_cell.length_c   1.000
_cell.angle_alpha   90.00
_cell.angle_beta   90.00
_cell.angle_gamma   90.00
#
_symmetry.space_group_name_H-M   'P 1'
#
loop_
_entity.id
_entity.type
_entity.pdbx_description
1 polymer ?
#
loop_
_entity_poly.entity_id
_entity_poly.type
_entity_poly.pdbx_seq_one_letter_code
_entity_poly.pdbx_strand_id
1 'polypeptide(L)'
;MLLQAWLLLVLYASFTYSKVSPVNERCVTAVYTACGYIPFATPPEVPRGFYGSRCQNPWTVTSIYAAADVFCDPSERAAGFAQLQYSCQQFGHVNLIPRDALAANLTEDAINQMRTVDYGEISPSEPVDYPVLLSPSFYHRTFRTIDTWEFEVWTHSAYG
;
A
#
# COMPACT_ATOMS: atom_id res chain seq x y z
N MET A 1 42.15 -3.80 -22.25
CA MET A 1 41.10 -4.61 -22.90
C MET A 1 40.10 -5.19 -21.90
N LEU A 2 40.54 -5.88 -20.83
CA LEU A 2 39.63 -6.36 -19.78
C LEU A 2 38.80 -5.21 -19.16
N LEU A 3 39.43 -4.12 -18.72
CA LEU A 3 38.72 -2.99 -18.07
C LEU A 3 37.57 -2.38 -18.92
N GLN A 4 37.73 -2.33 -20.24
CA GLN A 4 36.70 -1.84 -21.16
C GLN A 4 35.54 -2.83 -21.32
N ALA A 5 35.82 -4.13 -21.32
CA ALA A 5 34.78 -5.18 -21.33
C ALA A 5 33.95 -5.17 -20.04
N TRP A 6 34.58 -4.91 -18.89
CA TRP A 6 33.89 -4.75 -17.61
C TRP A 6 33.01 -3.48 -17.58
N LEU A 7 33.50 -2.36 -18.09
CA LEU A 7 32.73 -1.12 -18.21
C LEU A 7 31.51 -1.29 -19.13
N LEU A 8 31.65 -2.00 -20.24
CA LEU A 8 30.54 -2.31 -21.14
C LEU A 8 29.50 -3.23 -20.46
N LEU A 9 29.94 -4.28 -19.74
CA LEU A 9 29.03 -5.14 -18.97
C LEU A 9 28.24 -4.39 -17.90
N VAL A 10 28.88 -3.47 -17.17
CA VAL A 10 28.22 -2.62 -16.16
C VAL A 10 27.25 -1.63 -16.82
N LEU A 11 27.62 -1.05 -17.97
CA LEU A 11 26.75 -0.18 -18.75
C LEU A 11 25.50 -0.93 -19.24
N TYR A 12 25.63 -2.14 -19.81
CA TYR A 12 24.49 -2.95 -20.23
C TYR A 12 23.58 -3.37 -19.07
N ALA A 13 24.13 -3.71 -17.91
CA ALA A 13 23.35 -4.03 -16.72
C ALA A 13 22.58 -2.82 -16.15
N SER A 14 23.02 -1.59 -16.45
CA SER A 14 22.37 -0.36 -15.97
C SER A 14 21.14 0.03 -16.80
N PHE A 15 20.97 -0.51 -18.01
CA PHE A 15 19.85 -0.17 -18.89
C PHE A 15 18.56 -0.94 -18.59
N THR A 16 18.57 -1.93 -17.69
CA THR A 16 17.37 -2.68 -17.28
C THR A 16 16.82 -2.25 -15.92
N TYR A 17 17.07 -1.00 -15.49
CA TYR A 17 16.45 -0.44 -14.29
C TYR A 17 14.94 -0.20 -14.53
N SER A 18 14.16 -1.27 -14.40
CA SER A 18 12.71 -1.18 -14.26
C SER A 18 12.39 -0.68 -12.85
N LYS A 19 11.54 0.34 -12.71
CA LYS A 19 11.00 0.76 -11.40
C LYS A 19 9.96 -0.24 -10.91
N VAL A 20 10.39 -1.46 -10.61
CA VAL A 20 9.56 -2.53 -10.05
C VAL A 20 9.57 -2.40 -8.53
N SER A 21 8.41 -2.47 -7.91
CA SER A 21 8.33 -2.49 -6.44
C SER A 21 8.96 -3.79 -5.91
N PRO A 22 9.91 -3.68 -4.97
CA PRO A 22 10.45 -4.82 -4.23
C PRO A 22 9.34 -5.73 -3.68
N VAL A 23 9.57 -7.05 -3.73
CA VAL A 23 8.57 -8.05 -3.32
C VAL A 23 8.05 -7.80 -1.90
N ASN A 24 8.94 -7.43 -0.98
CA ASN A 24 8.61 -7.13 0.41
C ASN A 24 7.79 -5.84 0.62
N GLU A 25 7.62 -4.98 -0.40
CA GLU A 25 6.73 -3.81 -0.33
C GLU A 25 5.31 -4.14 -0.85
N ARG A 26 5.15 -5.23 -1.61
CA ARG A 26 3.91 -5.54 -2.34
C ARG A 26 2.73 -5.85 -1.42
N CYS A 27 2.98 -6.47 -0.26
CA CYS A 27 1.90 -6.80 0.67
C CYS A 27 1.17 -5.55 1.18
N VAL A 28 1.90 -4.58 1.74
CA VAL A 28 1.32 -3.32 2.20
C VAL A 28 0.80 -2.49 1.03
N THR A 29 1.46 -2.56 -0.13
CA THR A 29 0.96 -1.94 -1.37
C THR A 29 -0.42 -2.46 -1.75
N ALA A 30 -0.65 -3.77 -1.62
CA ALA A 30 -1.96 -4.37 -1.84
C ALA A 30 -2.99 -3.91 -0.82
N VAL A 31 -2.60 -3.84 0.46
CA VAL A 31 -3.48 -3.35 1.52
C VAL A 31 -3.94 -1.92 1.27
N TYR A 32 -3.02 -0.96 1.09
CA TYR A 32 -3.43 0.44 0.89
C TYR A 32 -4.12 0.68 -0.46
N THR A 33 -3.87 -0.18 -1.45
CA THR A 33 -4.57 -0.14 -2.72
C THR A 33 -6.01 -0.59 -2.55
N ALA A 34 -6.23 -1.72 -1.87
CA ALA A 34 -7.57 -2.23 -1.56
C ALA A 34 -8.38 -1.26 -0.70
N CYS A 35 -7.79 -0.74 0.39
CA CYS A 35 -8.44 0.29 1.22
C CYS A 35 -8.79 1.56 0.40
N GLY A 36 -8.03 1.87 -0.65
CA GLY A 36 -8.31 3.00 -1.54
C GLY A 36 -9.59 2.88 -2.36
N TYR A 37 -10.16 1.67 -2.49
CA TYR A 37 -11.46 1.44 -3.14
C TYR A 37 -12.64 1.48 -2.16
N ILE A 38 -12.38 1.56 -0.85
CA ILE A 38 -13.43 1.69 0.16
C ILE A 38 -13.76 3.18 0.33
N PRO A 39 -15.03 3.59 0.18
CA PRO A 39 -15.42 4.97 0.37
C PRO A 39 -15.45 5.30 1.87
N PHE A 40 -14.36 5.86 2.38
CA PHE A 40 -14.33 6.41 3.74
C PHE A 40 -14.85 7.86 3.76
N ALA A 41 -15.65 8.18 4.76
CA ALA A 41 -15.97 9.57 5.09
C ALA A 41 -14.67 10.32 5.36
N THR A 42 -14.55 11.52 4.80
CA THR A 42 -13.32 12.33 4.92
C THR A 42 -13.59 13.50 5.88
N PRO A 43 -12.92 13.54 7.05
CA PRO A 43 -13.03 14.67 7.97
C PRO A 43 -12.61 15.99 7.30
N PRO A 44 -13.21 17.14 7.68
CA PRO A 44 -12.90 18.44 7.07
C PRO A 44 -11.44 18.86 7.16
N GLU A 45 -10.71 18.38 8.17
CA GLU A 45 -9.31 18.70 8.44
C GLU A 45 -8.34 17.94 7.52
N VAL A 46 -8.82 16.88 6.86
CA VAL A 46 -8.00 16.02 6.00
C VAL A 46 -7.86 16.66 4.62
N PRO A 47 -6.63 16.81 4.09
CA PRO A 47 -6.42 17.29 2.73
C PRO A 47 -7.25 16.50 1.72
N ARG A 48 -7.87 17.19 0.77
CA ARG A 48 -8.66 16.53 -0.27
C ARG A 48 -7.76 15.80 -1.26
N GLY A 49 -8.30 14.72 -1.84
CA GLY A 49 -7.62 13.95 -2.87
C GLY A 49 -7.00 12.66 -2.34
N PHE A 50 -6.35 11.95 -3.26
CA PHE A 50 -5.92 10.58 -3.07
C PHE A 50 -4.94 10.40 -1.90
N TYR A 51 -3.86 11.19 -1.86
CA TYR A 51 -2.87 11.10 -0.79
C TYR A 51 -3.37 11.65 0.54
N GLY A 52 -4.27 12.64 0.53
CA GLY A 52 -4.90 13.12 1.75
C GLY A 52 -5.73 12.02 2.43
N SER A 53 -6.57 11.31 1.68
CA SER A 53 -7.29 10.14 2.21
C SER A 53 -6.33 9.03 2.65
N ARG A 54 -5.38 8.64 1.79
CA ARG A 54 -4.48 7.52 2.07
C ARG A 54 -3.52 7.75 3.25
N CYS A 55 -3.10 8.98 3.48
CA CYS A 55 -2.04 9.30 4.44
C CYS A 55 -2.55 9.97 5.71
N GLN A 56 -3.70 10.66 5.64
CA GLN A 56 -4.18 11.55 6.70
C GLN A 56 -5.65 11.30 7.10
N ASN A 57 -6.41 10.44 6.41
CA ASN A 57 -7.72 10.02 6.90
C ASN A 57 -7.55 8.94 7.99
N PRO A 58 -7.96 9.19 9.25
CA PRO A 58 -7.77 8.24 10.34
C PRO A 58 -8.49 6.90 10.11
N TRP A 59 -9.65 6.90 9.44
CA TRP A 59 -10.39 5.67 9.13
C TRP A 59 -9.65 4.83 8.09
N THR A 60 -9.18 5.47 7.03
CA THR A 60 -8.37 4.82 5.99
C THR A 60 -7.06 4.28 6.57
N VAL A 61 -6.30 5.10 7.29
CA VAL A 61 -4.97 4.72 7.80
C VAL A 61 -5.07 3.63 8.87
N THR A 62 -6.08 3.69 9.75
CA THR A 62 -6.32 2.62 10.72
C THR A 62 -6.64 1.30 10.00
N SER A 63 -7.48 1.33 8.97
CA SER A 63 -7.82 0.15 8.17
C SER A 63 -6.59 -0.43 7.45
N ILE A 64 -5.71 0.44 6.94
CA ILE A 64 -4.44 0.04 6.33
C ILE A 64 -3.54 -0.68 7.35
N TYR A 65 -3.37 -0.11 8.54
CA TYR A 65 -2.55 -0.72 9.58
C TYR A 65 -3.12 -2.05 10.06
N ALA A 66 -4.42 -2.10 10.34
CA ALA A 66 -5.11 -3.30 10.79
C ALA A 66 -5.03 -4.44 9.76
N ALA A 67 -5.32 -4.16 8.49
CA ALA A 67 -5.24 -5.16 7.44
C ALA A 67 -3.80 -5.64 7.22
N ALA A 68 -2.81 -4.74 7.28
CA ALA A 68 -1.41 -5.15 7.18
C ALA A 68 -0.97 -6.03 8.36
N ASP A 69 -1.50 -5.82 9.57
CA ASP A 69 -1.21 -6.71 10.72
C ASP A 69 -1.77 -8.12 10.54
N VAL A 70 -2.88 -8.24 9.81
CA VAL A 70 -3.53 -9.52 9.51
C VAL A 70 -2.87 -10.25 8.34
N PHE A 71 -2.50 -9.53 7.28
CA PHE A 71 -2.08 -10.14 6.02
C PHE A 71 -0.57 -10.12 5.75
N CYS A 72 0.19 -9.22 6.37
CA CYS A 72 1.60 -8.99 6.03
C CYS A 72 2.54 -9.42 7.16
N ASP A 73 3.63 -10.10 6.78
CA ASP A 73 4.68 -10.46 7.72
C ASP A 73 5.42 -9.21 8.24
N PRO A 74 6.10 -9.27 9.40
CA PRO A 74 6.78 -8.11 9.99
C PRO A 74 7.78 -7.40 9.07
N SER A 75 8.54 -8.16 8.26
CA SER A 75 9.50 -7.60 7.31
C SER A 75 8.82 -6.85 6.16
N GLU A 76 7.68 -7.36 5.69
CA GLU A 76 6.88 -6.73 4.64
C GLU A 76 6.21 -5.45 5.15
N ARG A 77 5.70 -5.47 6.38
CA ARG A 77 5.18 -4.28 7.05
C ARG A 77 6.24 -3.19 7.16
N ALA A 78 7.43 -3.53 7.61
CA ALA A 78 8.51 -2.56 7.78
C ALA A 78 8.87 -1.88 6.44
N ALA A 79 9.11 -2.67 5.39
CA ALA A 79 9.46 -2.14 4.07
C ALA A 79 8.30 -1.37 3.43
N GLY A 80 7.10 -1.97 3.44
CA GLY A 80 5.91 -1.39 2.84
C GLY A 80 5.46 -0.08 3.50
N PHE A 81 5.53 0.04 4.83
CA PHE A 81 5.21 1.30 5.50
C PHE A 81 6.28 2.37 5.30
N ALA A 82 7.56 2.00 5.19
CA ALA A 82 8.61 2.94 4.81
C ALA A 82 8.35 3.51 3.39
N GLN A 83 7.96 2.65 2.44
CA GLN A 83 7.59 3.06 1.09
C GLN A 83 6.31 3.93 1.06
N LEU A 84 5.29 3.58 1.85
CA LEU A 84 4.06 4.37 1.94
C LEU A 84 4.35 5.75 2.54
N GLN A 85 5.14 5.82 3.62
CA GLN A 85 5.58 7.07 4.22
C GLN A 85 6.33 7.95 3.20
N TYR A 86 7.24 7.36 2.43
CA TYR A 86 7.94 8.07 1.35
C TYR A 86 6.94 8.62 0.32
N SER A 87 5.97 7.81 -0.12
CA SER A 87 4.93 8.23 -1.07
C SER A 87 4.07 9.37 -0.54
N CYS A 88 3.67 9.32 0.74
CA CYS A 88 2.93 10.38 1.40
C CYS A 88 3.70 11.70 1.40
N GLN A 89 5.01 11.66 1.67
CA GLN A 89 5.85 12.85 1.68
C GLN A 89 6.10 13.41 0.27
N GLN A 90 6.43 12.53 -0.68
CA GLN A 90 6.79 12.95 -2.04
C GLN A 90 5.59 13.48 -2.82
N PHE A 91 4.45 12.81 -2.73
CA PHE A 91 3.29 13.10 -3.58
C PHE A 91 2.13 13.75 -2.83
N GLY A 92 1.99 13.48 -1.54
CA GLY A 92 0.97 14.09 -0.69
C GLY A 92 1.42 15.34 0.05
N HIS A 93 2.74 15.59 0.10
CA HIS A 93 3.35 16.65 0.92
C HIS A 93 2.91 16.61 2.39
N VAL A 94 2.58 15.41 2.88
CA VAL A 94 2.14 15.13 4.25
C VAL A 94 2.86 13.89 4.77
N ASN A 95 2.87 13.71 6.09
CA ASN A 95 3.35 12.45 6.66
C ASN A 95 2.24 11.39 6.60
N LEU A 96 2.59 10.11 6.78
CA LEU A 96 1.61 9.11 7.17
C LEU A 96 1.27 9.33 8.66
N ILE A 97 0.01 9.13 9.07
CA ILE A 97 -0.33 9.17 10.50
C ILE A 97 0.55 8.14 11.23
N PRO A 98 1.32 8.56 12.27
CA PRO A 98 2.15 7.64 13.03
C PRO A 98 1.29 6.55 13.65
N ARG A 99 1.74 5.30 13.57
CA ARG A 99 1.01 4.14 14.11
C ARG A 99 0.65 4.31 15.59
N ASP A 100 1.54 4.89 16.38
CA ASP A 100 1.33 5.13 17.82
C ASP A 100 0.14 6.05 18.09
N ALA A 101 -0.17 6.98 17.19
CA ALA A 101 -1.33 7.86 17.31
C ALA A 101 -2.66 7.11 17.13
N LEU A 102 -2.62 5.87 16.60
CA LEU A 102 -3.78 5.02 16.35
C LEU A 102 -3.75 3.74 17.20
N ALA A 103 -2.81 3.61 18.14
CA ALA A 103 -2.54 2.37 18.88
C ALA A 103 -3.78 1.77 19.57
N ALA A 104 -4.67 2.61 20.10
CA ALA A 104 -5.90 2.16 20.74
C ALA A 104 -6.84 1.39 19.80
N ASN A 105 -6.82 1.71 18.50
CA ASN A 105 -7.63 1.06 17.47
C ASN A 105 -6.90 -0.09 16.77
N LEU A 106 -5.67 -0.40 17.19
CA LEU A 106 -4.79 -1.40 16.55
C LEU A 106 -4.39 -2.52 17.53
N THR A 107 -5.12 -2.66 18.63
CA THR A 107 -5.02 -3.85 19.48
C THR A 107 -5.65 -5.04 18.77
N GLU A 108 -5.24 -6.25 19.16
CA GLU A 108 -5.81 -7.49 18.61
C GLU A 108 -7.34 -7.53 18.77
N ASP A 109 -7.85 -7.17 19.95
CA ASP A 109 -9.28 -7.09 20.21
C ASP A 109 -10.00 -6.06 19.31
N ALA A 110 -9.41 -4.87 19.12
CA ALA A 110 -9.98 -3.84 18.26
C ALA A 110 -10.05 -4.31 16.80
N ILE A 111 -8.99 -4.93 16.30
CA ILE A 111 -8.92 -5.48 14.93
C ILE A 111 -9.96 -6.58 14.74
N ASN A 112 -10.08 -7.51 15.69
CA ASN A 112 -11.04 -8.61 15.63
C ASN A 112 -12.51 -8.16 15.64
N GLN A 113 -12.78 -6.96 16.17
CA GLN A 113 -14.11 -6.36 16.19
C GLN A 113 -14.40 -5.49 14.95
N MET A 114 -13.42 -5.22 14.09
CA MET A 114 -13.65 -4.44 12.88
C MET A 114 -14.59 -5.16 11.94
N ARG A 115 -15.49 -4.39 11.32
CA ARG A 115 -16.32 -4.93 10.23
C ARG A 115 -15.42 -5.36 9.08
N THR A 116 -15.54 -6.62 8.69
CA THR A 116 -14.88 -7.13 7.49
C THR A 116 -15.66 -6.73 6.25
N VAL A 117 -14.97 -6.23 5.21
CA VAL A 117 -15.58 -5.67 4.00
C VAL A 117 -14.94 -6.28 2.75
N ASP A 118 -15.77 -6.72 1.80
CA ASP A 118 -15.33 -7.16 0.46
C ASP A 118 -15.40 -6.02 -0.58
N TYR A 119 -14.79 -6.26 -1.75
CA TYR A 119 -14.76 -5.31 -2.87
C TYR A 119 -16.16 -4.97 -3.36
N GLY A 120 -16.49 -3.67 -3.35
CA GLY A 120 -17.77 -3.16 -3.83
C GLY A 120 -18.94 -3.41 -2.88
N GLU A 121 -18.70 -3.90 -1.67
CA GLU A 121 -19.75 -4.10 -0.66
C GLU A 121 -20.28 -2.77 -0.13
N ILE A 122 -19.40 -1.78 0.08
CA ILE A 122 -19.79 -0.44 0.52
C ILE A 122 -20.13 0.40 -0.71
N SER A 123 -21.35 0.94 -0.73
CA SER A 123 -21.78 1.85 -1.79
C SER A 123 -20.97 3.16 -1.75
N PRO A 124 -20.51 3.69 -2.90
CA PRO A 124 -19.89 5.01 -2.97
C PRO A 124 -20.78 6.15 -2.47
N SER A 125 -22.11 5.96 -2.46
CA SER A 125 -23.08 6.94 -1.95
C SER A 125 -23.18 6.96 -0.42
N GLU A 126 -22.62 5.96 0.26
CA GLU A 126 -22.72 5.79 1.72
C GLU A 126 -21.32 5.55 2.32
N PRO A 127 -20.49 6.60 2.41
CA PRO A 127 -19.15 6.46 2.94
C PRO A 127 -19.16 6.07 4.41
N VAL A 128 -18.25 5.18 4.81
CA VAL A 128 -18.12 4.73 6.21
C VAL A 128 -17.23 5.67 7.01
N ASP A 129 -17.63 5.97 8.23
CA ASP A 129 -16.94 6.85 9.18
C ASP A 129 -16.26 6.07 10.32
N TYR A 130 -15.88 4.83 10.04
CA TYR A 130 -15.20 3.94 10.98
C TYR A 130 -14.14 3.07 10.25
N PRO A 131 -13.12 2.56 10.97
CA PRO A 131 -12.15 1.63 10.40
C PRO A 131 -12.80 0.28 10.05
N VAL A 132 -12.34 -0.33 8.96
CA VAL A 132 -12.80 -1.65 8.51
C VAL A 132 -11.62 -2.57 8.25
N LEU A 133 -11.87 -3.88 8.33
CA LEU A 133 -10.90 -4.89 7.95
C LEU A 133 -11.20 -5.38 6.53
N LEU A 134 -10.17 -5.59 5.71
CA LEU A 134 -10.36 -6.17 4.38
C LEU A 134 -10.75 -7.64 4.51
N SER A 135 -11.70 -8.11 3.71
CA SER A 135 -11.90 -9.55 3.55
C SER A 135 -10.66 -10.21 2.92
N PRO A 136 -10.38 -11.48 3.25
CA PRO A 136 -9.27 -12.21 2.61
C PRO A 136 -9.41 -12.27 1.09
N SER A 137 -10.63 -12.43 0.57
CA SER A 137 -10.92 -12.43 -0.87
C SER A 137 -10.51 -11.11 -1.53
N PHE A 138 -10.82 -9.98 -0.89
CA PHE A 138 -10.50 -8.67 -1.42
C PHE A 138 -8.98 -8.40 -1.38
N TYR A 139 -8.33 -8.71 -0.26
CA TYR A 139 -6.87 -8.61 -0.15
C TYR A 139 -6.17 -9.46 -1.22
N HIS A 140 -6.50 -10.76 -1.33
CA HIS A 140 -5.82 -11.65 -2.27
C HIS A 140 -6.05 -11.26 -3.73
N ARG A 141 -7.25 -10.77 -4.08
CA ARG A 141 -7.51 -10.23 -5.42
C ARG A 141 -6.57 -9.07 -5.72
N THR A 142 -6.48 -8.11 -4.80
CA THR A 142 -5.63 -6.92 -4.97
C THR A 142 -4.15 -7.28 -5.02
N PHE A 143 -3.69 -8.17 -4.14
CA PHE A 143 -2.31 -8.64 -4.12
C PHE A 143 -1.91 -9.32 -5.43
N ARG A 144 -2.74 -10.23 -5.94
CA ARG A 144 -2.48 -10.89 -7.23
C ARG A 144 -2.40 -9.91 -8.39
N THR A 145 -3.28 -8.90 -8.41
CA THR A 145 -3.24 -7.85 -9.43
C THR A 145 -1.92 -7.07 -9.38
N ILE A 146 -1.47 -6.67 -8.20
CA ILE A 146 -0.19 -5.96 -8.04
C ILE A 146 0.98 -6.85 -8.41
N ASP A 147 1.00 -8.09 -7.95
CA ASP A 147 2.09 -9.02 -8.22
C ASP A 147 2.23 -9.32 -9.72
N THR A 148 1.10 -9.56 -10.41
CA THR A 148 1.07 -9.73 -11.87
C THR A 148 1.48 -8.44 -12.59
N TRP A 149 1.00 -7.28 -12.17
CA TRP A 149 1.39 -6.00 -12.76
C TRP A 149 2.90 -5.76 -12.65
N GLU A 150 3.49 -5.98 -11.47
CA GLU A 150 4.93 -5.83 -11.26
C GLU A 150 5.74 -6.80 -12.13
N PHE A 151 5.25 -8.03 -12.30
CA PHE A 151 5.85 -9.00 -13.22
C PHE A 151 5.75 -8.54 -14.69
N GLU A 152 4.59 -8.06 -15.13
CA GLU A 152 4.39 -7.55 -16.48
C GLU A 152 5.25 -6.32 -16.77
N VAL A 153 5.32 -5.35 -15.85
CA VAL A 153 6.19 -4.17 -15.97
C VAL A 153 7.65 -4.57 -16.07
N TRP A 154 8.08 -5.52 -15.22
CA TRP A 154 9.45 -6.05 -15.28
C TRP A 154 9.74 -6.73 -16.62
N THR A 155 8.88 -7.65 -17.05
CA THR A 155 9.07 -8.39 -18.31
C THR A 155 9.06 -7.47 -19.53
N HIS A 156 8.13 -6.52 -19.61
CA HIS A 156 8.11 -5.51 -20.67
C HIS A 156 9.38 -4.64 -20.65
N SER A 157 9.85 -4.23 -19.47
CA SER A 157 11.09 -3.47 -19.36
C SER A 157 12.32 -4.28 -19.78
N ALA A 158 12.32 -5.59 -19.52
CA ALA A 158 13.44 -6.48 -19.83
C ALA A 158 13.45 -6.97 -21.28
N TYR A 159 12.29 -7.19 -21.88
CA TYR A 159 12.15 -7.92 -23.15
C TYR A 159 11.39 -7.17 -24.26
N GLY A 160 10.67 -6.09 -23.94
CA GLY A 160 9.87 -5.31 -24.91
C GLY A 160 8.42 -5.74 -24.96
#